data_AF-A0AAV3GG12-F1
#
_entry.id   AF-A0AAV3GG12-F1
#
_cell.length_a   1.000
_cell.length_b   1.000
_cell.length_c   1.000
_cell.angle_alpha   90.00
_cell.angle_beta   90.00
_cell.angle_gamma   90.00
#
_symmetry.space_group_name_H-M   'P 1'
#
loop_
_entity.id
_entity.type
_entity.pdbx_description
1 polymer ?
#
loop_
_entity_poly.entity_id
_entity_poly.type
_entity_poly.pdbx_seq_one_letter_code
_entity_poly.pdbx_strand_id
1 'polypeptide(L)'
;MKIGPRKPSIKKSVSARTTGKVKRSVKKTTAPAYGKKGAGWIKDPKKATYNKAYNKTTFGVNPLSSNTNKTYNKKTDSISNNDSTEVGCGCLGLILIILLFMLIF
;
A
#
# COMPACT_ATOMS: atom_id res chain seq x y z
N MET A 1 20.99 -10.42 -17.97
CA MET A 1 19.60 -9.92 -18.05
C MET A 1 18.79 -10.94 -18.86
N LYS A 2 17.50 -11.17 -18.56
CA LYS A 2 16.62 -11.96 -19.44
C LYS A 2 15.83 -11.01 -20.35
N ILE A 3 15.60 -11.42 -21.60
CA ILE A 3 14.72 -10.72 -22.55
C ILE A 3 13.53 -11.63 -22.84
N GLY A 4 12.31 -11.10 -22.86
CA GLY A 4 11.11 -11.86 -23.22
C GLY A 4 10.11 -12.11 -22.07
N PRO A 5 9.21 -13.11 -22.20
CA PRO A 5 8.10 -13.29 -21.28
C PRO A 5 8.55 -13.76 -19.89
N ARG A 6 7.93 -13.17 -18.86
CA ARG A 6 7.99 -13.65 -17.49
C ARG A 6 7.15 -14.92 -17.37
N LYS A 7 7.63 -15.89 -16.60
CA LYS A 7 6.89 -17.12 -16.31
C LYS A 7 5.67 -16.79 -15.42
N PRO A 8 4.43 -16.98 -15.87
CA PRO A 8 3.27 -16.79 -15.00
C PRO A 8 3.26 -17.86 -13.90
N SER A 9 2.78 -17.49 -12.71
CA SER A 9 2.60 -18.45 -11.60
C SER A 9 1.32 -18.13 -10.82
N ILE A 10 0.34 -19.03 -10.94
CA ILE A 10 -1.04 -18.83 -10.42
C ILE A 10 -1.02 -18.69 -8.89
N LYS A 11 -0.35 -19.61 -8.19
CA LYS A 11 -0.22 -19.59 -6.72
C LYS A 11 0.35 -18.27 -6.20
N LYS A 12 1.41 -17.76 -6.83
CA LYS A 12 2.05 -16.48 -6.44
C LYS A 12 1.16 -15.29 -6.78
N SER A 13 0.44 -15.32 -7.90
CA SER A 13 -0.51 -14.28 -8.28
C SER A 13 -1.64 -14.13 -7.26
N VAL A 14 -2.27 -15.25 -6.87
CA VAL A 14 -3.36 -15.26 -5.88
C VAL A 14 -2.85 -14.78 -4.52
N SER A 15 -1.74 -15.35 -4.02
CA SER A 15 -1.15 -14.96 -2.74
C SER A 15 -0.73 -13.48 -2.69
N ALA A 16 -0.24 -12.92 -3.81
CA ALA A 16 0.14 -11.50 -3.88
C ALA A 16 -1.06 -10.56 -3.71
N ARG A 17 -2.27 -11.01 -4.08
CA ARG A 17 -3.53 -10.25 -4.02
C ARG A 17 -4.26 -10.39 -2.70
N THR A 18 -4.18 -11.56 -2.07
CA THR A 18 -4.83 -11.84 -0.78
C THR A 18 -3.89 -11.51 0.39
N THR A 19 -3.20 -12.50 0.93
CA THR A 19 -2.38 -12.40 2.16
C THR A 19 -1.22 -11.42 2.00
N GLY A 20 -0.58 -11.39 0.84
CA GLY A 20 0.51 -10.47 0.55
C GLY A 20 0.08 -9.00 0.49
N LYS A 21 -1.18 -8.70 0.15
CA LYS A 21 -1.70 -7.33 0.14
C LYS A 21 -1.83 -6.81 1.57
N VAL A 22 -2.42 -7.59 2.46
CA VAL A 22 -2.58 -7.26 3.88
C VAL A 22 -1.21 -7.07 4.56
N LYS A 23 -0.25 -7.96 4.30
CA LYS A 23 1.10 -7.82 4.88
C LYS A 23 1.82 -6.55 4.44
N ARG A 24 1.56 -6.06 3.22
CA ARG A 24 2.14 -4.81 2.71
C ARG A 24 1.47 -3.57 3.27
N SER A 25 0.15 -3.60 3.50
CA SER A 25 -0.56 -2.45 4.09
C SER A 25 -0.07 -2.20 5.51
N VAL A 26 0.01 -3.24 6.35
CA VAL A 26 0.54 -3.13 7.71
C VAL A 26 1.95 -2.55 7.71
N LYS A 27 2.86 -3.09 6.88
CA LYS A 27 4.23 -2.58 6.78
C LYS A 27 4.31 -1.12 6.32
N LYS A 28 3.39 -0.68 5.46
CA LYS A 28 3.34 0.70 5.00
C LYS A 28 2.88 1.66 6.10
N THR A 29 1.98 1.21 6.99
CA THR A 29 1.50 2.00 8.13
C THR A 29 2.52 2.05 9.25
N THR A 30 3.22 0.95 9.53
CA THR A 30 4.15 0.87 10.67
C THR A 30 5.54 1.43 10.34
N ALA A 31 6.02 1.33 9.09
CA ALA A 31 7.36 1.78 8.73
C ALA A 31 7.31 3.01 7.78
N PRO A 32 7.74 4.21 8.22
CA PRO A 32 7.58 5.45 7.45
C PRO A 32 8.35 5.44 6.12
N ALA A 33 9.47 4.72 6.06
CA ALA A 33 10.31 4.59 4.86
C ALA A 33 9.88 3.46 3.90
N TYR A 34 8.93 2.60 4.28
CA TYR A 34 8.55 1.44 3.47
C TYR A 34 7.66 1.82 2.28
N GLY A 35 8.03 1.36 1.08
CA GLY A 35 7.22 1.56 -0.13
C GLY A 35 7.23 3.00 -0.69
N LYS A 36 8.06 3.89 -0.15
CA LYS A 36 8.28 5.25 -0.70
C LYS A 36 9.08 5.18 -2.01
N LYS A 37 8.81 6.11 -2.93
CA LYS A 37 9.57 6.23 -4.18
C LYS A 37 11.04 6.52 -3.86
N GLY A 38 11.96 5.85 -4.54
CA GLY A 38 13.40 6.05 -4.33
C GLY A 38 14.03 5.22 -3.21
N ALA A 39 13.24 4.69 -2.26
CA ALA A 39 13.78 3.91 -1.12
C ALA A 39 14.64 2.70 -1.53
N GLY A 40 14.37 2.09 -2.69
CA GLY A 40 15.17 0.98 -3.22
C GLY A 40 16.58 1.37 -3.68
N TRP A 41 16.78 2.61 -4.14
CA TRP A 41 18.10 3.12 -4.54
C TRP A 41 19.00 3.41 -3.35
N ILE A 42 18.40 3.92 -2.27
CA ILE A 42 19.09 4.20 -1.00
C ILE A 42 19.46 2.88 -0.30
N LYS A 43 18.55 1.90 -0.30
CA LYS A 43 18.79 0.62 0.39
C LYS A 43 19.74 -0.30 -0.36
N ASP A 44 19.50 -0.52 -1.66
CA ASP A 44 20.23 -1.52 -2.47
C ASP A 44 20.39 -1.03 -3.93
N PRO A 45 21.35 -0.14 -4.23
CA PRO A 45 21.48 0.48 -5.55
C PRO A 45 21.73 -0.54 -6.67
N LYS A 46 22.58 -1.56 -6.44
CA LYS A 46 22.86 -2.64 -7.41
C LYS A 46 21.57 -3.38 -7.84
N LYS A 47 20.70 -3.67 -6.86
CA LYS A 47 19.43 -4.37 -7.09
C LYS A 47 18.40 -3.46 -7.77
N ALA A 48 18.39 -2.17 -7.42
CA ALA A 48 17.55 -1.18 -8.07
C ALA A 48 17.86 -1.09 -9.57
N THR A 49 19.14 -1.00 -9.94
CA THR A 49 19.59 -0.96 -11.34
C THR A 49 19.24 -2.24 -12.09
N TYR A 50 19.53 -3.41 -11.52
CA TYR A 50 19.19 -4.70 -12.13
C TYR A 50 17.68 -4.84 -12.38
N ASN A 51 16.85 -4.55 -11.36
CA ASN A 51 15.39 -4.63 -11.49
C ASN A 51 14.85 -3.63 -12.52
N LYS A 52 15.47 -2.44 -12.64
CA LYS A 52 15.11 -1.45 -13.66
C LYS A 52 15.33 -2.01 -15.06
N ALA A 53 16.50 -2.60 -15.31
CA ALA A 53 16.81 -3.20 -16.60
C ALA A 53 15.94 -4.43 -16.89
N TYR A 54 15.79 -5.36 -15.93
CA TYR A 54 14.90 -6.52 -16.04
C TYR A 54 13.46 -6.13 -16.37
N ASN A 55 12.92 -5.09 -15.73
CA ASN A 55 11.55 -4.65 -15.98
C ASN A 55 11.35 -3.95 -17.33
N LYS A 56 12.40 -3.33 -17.88
CA LYS A 56 12.38 -2.77 -19.24
C LYS A 56 12.47 -3.86 -20.31
N THR A 57 13.23 -4.93 -20.05
CA THR A 57 13.53 -5.96 -21.06
C THR A 57 12.60 -7.19 -20.99
N THR A 58 11.67 -7.25 -20.03
CA THR A 58 10.74 -8.38 -19.87
C THR A 58 9.28 -7.94 -19.82
N PHE A 59 8.40 -8.71 -20.46
CA PHE A 59 6.95 -8.50 -20.46
C PHE A 59 6.25 -9.63 -19.71
N GLY A 60 5.07 -9.38 -19.11
CA GLY A 60 4.32 -10.37 -18.35
C GLY A 60 2.98 -10.66 -19.01
N VAL A 61 2.66 -11.95 -19.21
CA VAL A 61 1.34 -12.42 -19.66
C VAL A 61 0.46 -12.72 -18.45
N ASN A 62 0.20 -11.72 -17.62
CA ASN A 62 -0.76 -11.90 -16.54
C ASN A 62 -2.18 -11.77 -17.13
N PRO A 63 -3.05 -12.79 -17.04
CA PRO A 63 -4.40 -12.75 -17.65
C PRO A 63 -5.33 -11.70 -17.02
N LEU A 64 -4.88 -11.02 -15.96
CA LEU A 64 -5.57 -9.92 -15.29
C LEU A 64 -4.83 -8.58 -15.43
N SER A 65 -3.77 -8.54 -16.23
CA SER A 65 -3.14 -7.30 -16.66
C SER A 65 -3.91 -6.77 -17.87
N SER A 66 -5.23 -6.60 -17.75
CA SER A 66 -5.93 -5.75 -18.70
C SER A 66 -5.38 -4.36 -18.49
N ASN A 67 -4.70 -3.88 -19.53
CA ASN A 67 -4.31 -2.49 -19.70
C ASN A 67 -5.61 -1.68 -19.81
N THR A 68 -6.29 -1.48 -18.68
CA THR A 68 -7.30 -0.45 -18.57
C THR A 68 -6.52 0.84 -18.53
N ASN A 69 -6.60 1.60 -19.63
CA ASN A 69 -6.09 2.96 -19.69
C ASN A 69 -6.64 3.70 -18.46
N LYS A 70 -5.84 3.78 -17.41
CA LYS A 70 -6.21 4.48 -16.19
C LYS A 70 -6.01 5.94 -16.54
N THR A 71 -7.06 6.56 -17.11
CA THR A 71 -7.19 8.00 -17.19
C THR A 71 -6.77 8.55 -15.84
N TYR A 72 -5.61 9.21 -15.81
CA TYR A 72 -5.05 9.82 -14.63
C TYR A 72 -5.96 11.00 -14.27
N ASN A 73 -7.01 10.75 -13.50
CA ASN A 73 -7.77 11.82 -12.84
C ASN A 73 -6.86 12.38 -11.75
N LYS A 74 -6.13 13.45 -12.11
CA LYS A 74 -5.51 14.38 -11.18
C LYS A 74 -6.65 14.99 -10.36
N LYS A 75 -7.01 14.36 -9.24
CA LYS A 75 -7.84 15.01 -8.22
C LYS A 75 -6.96 16.11 -7.64
N THR A 76 -7.29 17.34 -7.97
CA THR A 76 -6.74 18.55 -7.35
C THR A 76 -6.96 18.44 -5.84
N ASP A 77 -5.88 18.41 -5.08
CA ASP A 77 -5.89 18.60 -3.64
C ASP A 77 -6.32 20.05 -3.38
N SER A 78 -7.61 20.27 -3.20
CA SER A 78 -8.09 21.46 -2.50
C SER A 78 -7.62 21.31 -1.05
N ILE A 79 -6.54 22.01 -0.73
CA ILE A 79 -6.18 22.40 0.63
C ILE A 79 -7.43 23.04 1.23
N SER A 80 -8.07 22.30 2.13
CA SER A 80 -9.07 22.84 3.05
C SER A 80 -8.44 22.74 4.42
N ASN A 81 -7.81 23.85 4.83
CA ASN A 81 -7.41 24.04 6.21
C ASN A 81 -8.69 24.11 7.03
N ASN A 82 -9.01 23.06 7.76
CA ASN A 82 -9.94 23.13 8.87
C ASN A 82 -9.26 22.43 10.04
N ASP A 83 -8.45 23.19 10.76
CA ASP A 83 -8.39 23.00 12.21
C ASP A 83 -9.81 23.21 12.72
N SER A 84 -10.42 22.17 13.28
CA SER A 84 -11.41 22.24 14.36
C SER A 84 -11.82 20.82 14.72
N THR A 85 -11.55 20.48 15.99
CA THR A 85 -12.34 19.57 16.83
C THR A 85 -12.50 18.13 16.32
N GLU A 86 -11.77 17.17 16.85
CA GLU A 86 -12.13 16.43 18.07
C GLU A 86 -13.42 15.58 17.88
N VAL A 87 -13.46 14.40 18.52
CA VAL A 87 -14.60 13.47 18.57
C VAL A 87 -14.81 12.54 17.35
N GLY A 88 -13.75 11.85 16.94
CA GLY A 88 -13.83 10.61 16.15
C GLY A 88 -13.76 9.35 17.02
N CYS A 89 -14.50 9.29 18.14
CA CYS A 89 -14.47 8.17 19.08
C CYS A 89 -15.84 7.88 19.71
N GLY A 90 -16.88 7.80 18.87
CA GLY A 90 -18.27 7.58 19.30
C GLY A 90 -18.55 6.24 19.99
N CYS A 91 -17.58 5.34 20.08
CA CYS A 91 -17.73 4.05 20.77
C CYS A 91 -16.87 3.92 22.03
N LEU A 92 -15.61 4.37 22.04
CA LEU A 92 -14.78 4.24 23.25
C LEU A 92 -15.16 5.23 24.34
N GLY A 93 -15.66 6.42 23.98
CA GLY A 93 -16.11 7.42 24.97
C GLY A 93 -17.30 6.95 25.80
N LEU A 94 -18.29 6.34 25.16
CA LEU A 94 -19.47 5.78 25.84
C LEU A 94 -19.09 4.60 26.75
N ILE A 95 -18.16 3.76 26.31
CA ILE A 95 -17.67 2.62 27.09
C ILE A 95 -16.93 3.09 28.35
N LEU A 96 -16.08 4.12 28.26
CA LEU A 96 -15.37 4.68 29.41
C LEU A 96 -16.31 5.32 30.44
N ILE A 97 -17.37 6.00 30.00
CA ILE A 97 -18.35 6.65 30.88
C ILE A 97 -19.18 5.61 31.65
N ILE A 98 -19.60 4.52 30.99
CA ILE A 98 -20.34 3.42 31.63
C ILE A 98 -19.48 2.71 32.68
N LEU A 99 -18.19 2.51 32.37
CA LEU A 99 -17.23 1.88 33.27
C LEU A 99 -16.97 2.72 34.53
N LEU A 100 -16.96 4.05 34.40
CA LEU A 100 -16.77 4.97 35.51
C LEU A 100 -18.00 5.05 36.43
N PHE A 101 -19.21 4.94 35.86
CA PHE A 101 -20.46 4.98 36.60
C PHE A 101 -20.69 3.73 37.46
N MET A 102 -20.27 2.56 36.97
CA MET A 102 -20.31 1.27 37.70
C MET A 102 -19.26 1.14 38.81
N LEU A 103 -18.33 2.09 38.93
CA LEU A 103 -17.32 2.14 40.00
C LEU A 103 -17.72 3.06 41.16
N ILE A 104 -18.71 3.91 40.94
CA ILE A 104 -19.17 4.94 41.89
C ILE A 104 -20.47 4.54 42.61
N PHE A 105 -21.20 3.55 42.06
CA PHE A 105 -22.40 2.96 42.64
C PHE A 105 -22.16 1.46 42.89
#